data_AF-A0A1B6HA82-F1
#
_entry.id   AF-A0A1B6HA82-F1
#
_cell.length_a   1.000
_cell.length_b   1.000
_cell.length_c   1.000
_cell.angle_alpha   90.00
_cell.angle_beta   90.00
_cell.angle_gamma   90.00
#
_symmetry.space_group_name_H-M   'P 1'
#
loop_
_entity.id
_entity.type
_entity.pdbx_description
1 polymer ?
#
loop_
_entity_poly.entity_id
_entity_poly.type
_entity_poly.pdbx_seq_one_letter_code
_entity_poly.pdbx_strand_id
1 'polypeptide(L)'
;YILKAYHQVMHDNMAQNSRTESVFSSLFNTLFQYLKLSCALSEIKDAINLAVQRMNQLHQAVEDLAANRMTSNLLPPHQFLEVLKSVKQVIPPPAKLFLDVKLENLHSFYKFAIIKSYATETQLRVLIKLPLKNDN
;
A
#
# COMPACT_ATOMS: atom_id res chain seq x y z
N TYR A 1 -30.88 -34.71 62.05
CA TYR A 1 -30.57 -35.41 60.79
C TYR A 1 -30.95 -34.60 59.54
N ILE A 2 -32.17 -34.06 59.45
CA ILE A 2 -32.66 -33.33 58.26
C ILE A 2 -31.83 -32.07 57.91
N LEU A 3 -31.45 -31.26 58.91
CA LEU A 3 -30.69 -30.02 58.68
C LEU A 3 -29.30 -30.27 58.09
N LYS A 4 -28.65 -31.37 58.49
CA LYS A 4 -27.31 -31.75 58.01
C LYS A 4 -27.35 -32.22 56.56
N ALA A 5 -28.37 -33.00 56.19
CA ALA A 5 -28.60 -33.40 54.80
C ALA A 5 -28.92 -32.20 53.91
N TYR A 6 -29.71 -31.24 54.41
CA TYR A 6 -30.01 -30.00 53.68
C TYR A 6 -28.76 -29.17 53.41
N HIS A 7 -27.90 -28.95 54.41
CA HIS A 7 -26.62 -28.24 54.21
C HIS A 7 -25.68 -28.96 53.25
N GLN A 8 -25.63 -30.30 53.29
CA GLN A 8 -24.82 -31.09 52.36
C GLN A 8 -25.25 -30.81 50.90
N VAL A 9 -26.55 -30.88 50.61
CA VAL A 9 -27.11 -30.62 49.27
C VAL A 9 -26.85 -29.16 48.83
N MET A 10 -26.91 -28.21 49.77
CA MET A 10 -26.61 -26.81 49.49
C MET A 10 -25.13 -26.61 49.08
N HIS A 11 -24.20 -27.24 49.80
CA HIS A 11 -22.78 -27.20 49.46
C HIS A 11 -22.47 -27.89 48.13
N ASP A 12 -23.10 -29.03 47.86
CA ASP A 12 -22.94 -29.75 46.59
C ASP A 12 -23.44 -28.91 45.41
N ASN A 13 -24.60 -28.23 45.56
CA ASN A 13 -25.13 -27.30 44.57
C ASN A 13 -24.24 -26.06 44.38
N MET A 14 -23.72 -25.47 45.46
CA MET A 14 -22.79 -24.33 45.37
C MET A 14 -21.49 -24.71 44.66
N ALA A 15 -20.94 -25.89 44.96
CA ALA A 15 -19.76 -26.42 44.29
C ALA A 15 -20.02 -26.67 42.80
N GLN A 16 -21.19 -27.21 42.45
CA GLN A 16 -21.59 -27.44 41.07
C GLN A 16 -21.81 -26.13 40.30
N ASN A 17 -22.44 -25.12 40.91
CA ASN A 17 -22.59 -23.79 40.30
C ASN A 17 -21.23 -23.12 40.08
N SER A 18 -20.34 -23.16 41.07
CA SER A 18 -18.99 -22.60 40.95
C SER A 18 -18.18 -23.26 39.82
N ARG A 19 -18.32 -24.58 39.65
CA ARG A 19 -17.71 -25.31 38.53
C ARG A 19 -18.31 -24.89 37.19
N THR A 20 -19.63 -24.73 37.12
CA THR A 20 -20.33 -24.31 35.90
C THR A 20 -19.90 -22.90 35.48
N GLU A 21 -19.80 -21.97 36.43
CA GLU A 21 -19.30 -20.61 36.19
C GLU A 21 -17.84 -20.61 35.72
N SER A 22 -16.98 -21.43 36.32
CA SER A 22 -15.59 -21.57 35.90
C SER A 22 -15.46 -22.11 34.47
N VAL A 23 -16.27 -23.11 34.09
CA VAL A 23 -16.29 -23.66 32.73
C VAL A 23 -16.84 -22.62 31.74
N PHE A 24 -17.87 -21.86 32.10
CA PHE A 24 -18.39 -20.80 31.25
C PHE A 24 -17.34 -19.70 31.01
N SER A 25 -16.63 -19.28 32.07
CA SER A 25 -15.56 -18.29 31.96
C SER A 25 -14.40 -18.78 31.09
N SER A 26 -14.01 -20.05 31.19
CA SER A 26 -12.94 -20.61 30.35
C SER A 26 -13.36 -20.71 28.88
N LEU A 27 -14.60 -21.09 28.59
CA LEU A 27 -15.16 -21.12 27.23
C LEU A 27 -15.24 -19.70 26.64
N PHE A 28 -15.72 -18.73 27.41
CA PHE A 28 -15.79 -17.34 26.97
C PHE A 28 -14.40 -16.78 26.65
N ASN A 29 -13.41 -17.02 27.53
CA ASN A 29 -12.03 -16.62 27.29
C ASN A 29 -11.47 -17.27 26.02
N THR A 30 -11.73 -18.56 25.81
CA THR A 30 -11.29 -19.27 24.61
C THR A 30 -11.89 -18.65 23.35
N LEU A 31 -13.20 -18.40 23.34
CA LEU A 31 -13.90 -17.81 22.21
C LEU A 31 -13.40 -16.39 21.92
N PHE A 32 -13.12 -15.60 22.96
CA PHE A 32 -12.53 -14.28 22.82
C PHE A 32 -11.12 -14.33 22.20
N GLN A 33 -10.28 -15.30 22.58
CA GLN A 33 -8.97 -15.49 21.96
C GLN A 33 -9.08 -15.90 20.49
N TYR A 34 -10.04 -16.76 20.13
CA TYR A 34 -10.31 -17.10 18.73
C TYR A 34 -10.74 -15.89 17.90
N LEU A 35 -11.61 -15.04 18.45
CA LEU A 35 -12.02 -13.81 17.77
C LEU A 35 -10.83 -12.87 17.53
N LYS A 36 -9.97 -12.66 18.53
CA LYS A 36 -8.75 -11.88 18.38
C LYS A 36 -7.83 -12.42 17.29
N LEU A 37 -7.62 -13.74 17.28
CA LEU A 37 -6.82 -14.40 16.26
C LEU A 37 -7.42 -14.21 14.87
N SER A 38 -8.74 -14.37 14.74
CA SER A 38 -9.45 -14.17 13.47
C SER A 38 -9.31 -12.73 12.95
N CYS A 39 -9.39 -11.73 13.83
CA CYS A 39 -9.16 -10.34 13.46
C CYS A 39 -7.72 -10.12 12.96
N ALA A 40 -6.72 -10.59 13.72
CA ALA A 40 -5.32 -10.47 13.33
C ALA A 40 -5.02 -11.17 11.98
N LEU A 41 -5.61 -12.35 11.75
CA LEU A 41 -5.49 -13.07 10.46
C LEU A 41 -6.11 -12.28 9.31
N SER A 42 -7.24 -11.60 9.53
CA SER A 42 -7.85 -10.74 8.51
C SER A 42 -6.96 -9.54 8.19
N GLU A 43 -6.41 -8.87 9.20
CA GLU A 43 -5.49 -7.74 9.01
C GLU A 43 -4.24 -8.14 8.23
N ILE A 44 -3.66 -9.31 8.55
CA ILE A 44 -2.50 -9.86 7.82
C ILE A 44 -2.88 -10.15 6.36
N LYS A 45 -4.05 -10.75 6.13
CA LYS A 45 -4.53 -11.02 4.77
C LYS A 45 -4.66 -9.71 3.97
N ASP A 46 -5.20 -8.67 4.57
CA ASP A 46 -5.35 -7.37 3.91
C ASP A 46 -3.99 -6.72 3.62
N ALA A 47 -3.05 -6.82 4.55
CA ALA A 47 -1.66 -6.37 4.34
C ALA A 47 -0.97 -7.12 3.19
N ILE A 48 -1.15 -8.45 3.11
CA ILE A 48 -0.62 -9.27 2.01
C ILE A 48 -1.24 -8.85 0.68
N ASN A 49 -2.56 -8.68 0.63
CA ASN A 49 -3.25 -8.24 -0.59
C ASN A 49 -2.72 -6.88 -1.06
N LEU A 50 -2.52 -5.93 -0.15
CA LEU A 50 -1.94 -4.63 -0.44
C LEU A 50 -0.50 -4.76 -0.97
N ALA A 51 0.32 -5.62 -0.37
CA ALA A 51 1.68 -5.86 -0.81
C ALA A 51 1.72 -6.45 -2.24
N VAL A 52 0.85 -7.41 -2.54
CA VAL A 52 0.71 -8.01 -3.88
C VAL A 52 0.31 -6.95 -4.91
N GLN A 53 -0.67 -6.10 -4.58
CA GLN A 53 -1.07 -4.99 -5.47
C GLN A 53 0.08 -4.03 -5.77
N ARG A 54 0.84 -3.63 -4.74
CA ARG A 54 2.00 -2.75 -4.91
C ARG A 54 3.10 -3.40 -5.74
N MET A 55 3.34 -4.70 -5.54
CA MET A 55 4.33 -5.45 -6.31
C MET A 55 3.95 -5.53 -7.79
N ASN A 56 2.67 -5.75 -8.10
CA ASN A 56 2.17 -5.75 -9.48
C ASN A 56 2.31 -4.37 -10.14
N GLN A 57 2.00 -3.29 -9.41
CA GLN A 57 2.20 -1.92 -9.90
C GLN A 57 3.68 -1.62 -10.19
N LEU A 58 4.57 -2.04 -9.28
CA LEU A 58 6.00 -1.90 -9.47
C LEU A 58 6.49 -2.70 -10.69
N HIS A 59 6.02 -3.94 -10.84
CA HIS A 59 6.37 -4.79 -11.98
C HIS A 59 5.98 -4.13 -13.30
N GLN A 60 4.75 -3.65 -13.42
CA GLN A 60 4.29 -2.91 -14.60
C GLN A 60 5.12 -1.66 -14.88
N ALA A 61 5.46 -0.89 -13.84
CA ALA A 61 6.32 0.28 -13.99
C ALA A 61 7.74 -0.08 -14.46
N VAL A 62 8.28 -1.23 -14.02
CA VAL A 62 9.57 -1.74 -14.48
C VAL A 62 9.50 -2.22 -15.94
N GLU A 63 8.42 -2.87 -16.35
CA GLU A 63 8.21 -3.24 -17.76
C GLU A 63 8.11 -2.01 -18.66
N ASP A 64 7.38 -0.97 -18.22
CA ASP A 64 7.30 0.31 -18.93
C ASP A 64 8.68 0.97 -19.05
N LEU A 65 9.47 0.96 -17.97
CA LEU A 65 10.85 1.44 -17.96
C LEU A 65 11.74 0.68 -18.95
N ALA A 66 11.64 -0.66 -18.99
CA ALA A 66 12.39 -1.50 -19.92
C ALA A 66 11.99 -1.21 -21.38
N ALA A 67 10.72 -0.88 -21.62
CA ALA A 67 10.21 -0.43 -22.92
C ALA A 67 10.55 1.04 -23.24
N ASN A 68 11.29 1.74 -22.38
CA ASN A 68 11.59 3.18 -22.45
C ASN A 68 10.35 4.08 -22.53
N ARG A 69 9.21 3.63 -21.98
CA ARG A 69 7.94 4.36 -21.98
C ARG A 69 7.74 5.08 -20.66
N MET A 70 7.32 6.33 -20.71
CA MET A 70 6.91 7.07 -19.51
C MET A 70 5.40 6.94 -19.33
N THR A 71 4.98 6.42 -18.19
CA THR A 71 3.56 6.25 -17.84
C THR A 71 3.25 6.96 -16.53
N SER A 72 1.95 7.22 -16.31
CA SER A 72 1.45 7.80 -15.06
C SER A 72 1.70 6.91 -13.84
N ASN A 73 1.94 5.61 -14.05
CA ASN A 73 2.29 4.66 -12.99
C ASN A 73 3.70 4.92 -12.45
N LEU A 74 4.63 5.34 -13.32
CA LEU A 74 6.00 5.63 -12.94
C LEU A 74 6.13 7.00 -12.28
N LEU A 75 5.55 8.02 -12.91
CA LEU A 75 5.54 9.38 -12.39
C LEU A 75 4.13 9.94 -12.60
N PRO A 76 3.36 10.14 -11.53
CA PRO A 76 2.01 10.67 -11.63
C PRO A 76 1.93 12.04 -12.33
N PRO A 77 0.81 12.34 -12.99
CA PRO A 77 0.65 13.57 -13.77
C PRO A 77 0.99 14.88 -13.04
N HIS A 78 0.61 14.98 -11.77
CA HIS A 78 0.85 16.18 -10.95
C HIS A 78 2.34 16.36 -10.64
N GLN A 79 3.03 15.29 -10.23
CA GLN A 79 4.47 15.31 -9.96
C GLN A 79 5.26 15.58 -11.24
N PHE A 80 4.83 14.99 -12.36
CA PHE A 80 5.51 15.24 -13.63
C PHE A 80 5.36 16.68 -14.11
N LEU A 81 4.19 17.29 -13.89
CA LEU A 81 3.98 18.70 -14.20
C LEU A 81 4.92 19.61 -13.39
N GLU A 82 5.14 19.32 -12.10
CA GLU A 82 6.10 20.04 -11.28
C GLU A 82 7.54 19.91 -11.81
N VAL A 83 7.94 18.71 -12.22
CA VAL A 83 9.25 18.48 -12.86
C VAL A 83 9.37 19.30 -14.14
N LEU A 84 8.35 19.28 -15.01
CA LEU A 84 8.35 20.04 -16.27
C LEU A 84 8.43 21.56 -16.04
N LYS A 85 7.74 22.07 -15.01
CA LYS A 85 7.81 23.49 -14.63
C LYS A 85 9.21 23.90 -14.16
N SER A 86 9.81 23.08 -13.29
CA SER A 86 11.18 23.29 -12.81
C SER A 86 12.18 23.25 -13.97
N VAL A 87 12.03 22.29 -14.89
CA VAL A 87 12.87 22.21 -16.10
C VAL A 87 12.69 23.46 -16.97
N LYS A 88 11.47 23.95 -17.20
CA LYS A 88 11.20 25.17 -17.98
C LYS A 88 11.91 26.40 -17.42
N GLN A 89 12.12 26.49 -16.10
CA GLN A 89 12.82 27.61 -15.47
C GLN A 89 14.34 27.56 -15.66
N VAL A 90 14.91 26.37 -15.79
CA VAL A 90 16.37 26.16 -15.89
C VAL A 90 16.86 26.20 -17.34
N ILE A 91 15.99 25.93 -18.32
CA ILE A 91 16.37 25.93 -19.73
C ILE A 91 16.81 27.35 -20.18
N PRO A 92 18.03 27.52 -20.72
CA PRO A 92 18.51 28.80 -21.22
C PRO A 92 17.90 29.14 -22.60
N PRO A 93 17.66 30.42 -22.92
CA PRO A 93 17.27 30.85 -24.27
C PRO A 93 18.36 30.52 -25.30
N PRO A 94 18.05 30.13 -26.56
CA PRO A 94 16.73 30.12 -27.22
C PRO A 94 15.95 28.80 -27.08
N ALA A 95 16.53 27.79 -26.43
CA ALA A 95 15.90 26.47 -26.34
C ALA A 95 14.61 26.55 -25.53
N LYS A 96 13.54 25.92 -26.01
CA LYS A 96 12.25 25.82 -25.31
C LYS A 96 11.75 24.39 -25.37
N LEU A 97 10.88 24.04 -24.45
CA LEU A 97 10.12 22.78 -24.58
C LEU A 97 9.24 22.85 -25.82
N PHE A 98 9.02 21.71 -26.50
CA PHE A 98 8.20 21.65 -27.72
C PHE A 98 6.76 22.13 -27.55
N LEU A 99 6.24 22.04 -26.32
CA LEU A 99 4.89 22.44 -25.97
C LEU A 99 4.94 23.32 -24.70
N ASP A 100 3.91 24.12 -24.51
CA ASP A 100 3.71 24.80 -23.25
C ASP A 100 3.34 23.80 -22.15
N VAL A 101 4.00 23.95 -21.00
CA VAL A 101 3.81 23.15 -19.79
C VAL A 101 2.46 23.50 -19.17
N LYS A 102 1.41 22.80 -19.61
CA LYS A 102 0.03 22.84 -19.11
C LYS A 102 -0.49 21.43 -18.89
N LEU A 103 -1.48 21.28 -18.02
CA LEU A 103 -2.09 19.98 -17.70
C LEU A 103 -2.68 19.30 -18.95
N GLU A 104 -3.28 20.09 -19.85
CA GLU A 104 -3.88 19.64 -21.11
C GLU A 104 -2.87 18.96 -22.05
N ASN A 105 -1.61 19.37 -22.02
CA ASN A 105 -0.56 18.90 -22.92
C ASN A 105 0.30 17.78 -22.32
N LEU A 106 0.02 17.36 -21.09
CA LEU A 106 0.87 16.45 -20.33
C LEU A 106 1.04 15.09 -21.03
N HIS A 107 -0.03 14.58 -21.63
CA HIS A 107 -0.02 13.32 -22.39
C HIS A 107 1.01 13.33 -23.54
N SER A 108 1.16 14.47 -24.23
CA SER A 108 2.15 14.62 -25.28
C SER A 108 3.57 14.51 -24.72
N PHE A 109 3.84 15.06 -23.54
CA PHE A 109 5.14 14.91 -22.89
C PHE A 109 5.45 13.47 -22.53
N TYR A 110 4.47 12.69 -22.03
CA TYR A 110 4.65 11.25 -21.79
C TYR A 110 4.98 10.48 -23.08
N LYS A 111 4.34 10.85 -24.20
CA LYS A 111 4.55 10.19 -25.50
C LYS A 111 5.93 10.48 -26.11
N PHE A 112 6.45 11.68 -25.92
CA PHE A 112 7.71 12.12 -26.53
C PHE A 112 8.94 11.99 -25.61
N ALA A 113 8.74 11.87 -24.30
CA ALA A 113 9.83 11.66 -23.36
C ALA A 113 10.45 10.28 -23.56
N ILE A 114 11.77 10.24 -23.70
CA ILE A 114 12.52 8.98 -23.73
C ILE A 114 13.09 8.76 -22.33
N ILE A 115 12.75 7.64 -21.71
CA ILE A 115 13.36 7.25 -20.45
C ILE A 115 14.54 6.34 -20.69
N LYS A 116 15.59 6.50 -19.89
CA LYS A 116 16.60 5.48 -19.65
C LYS A 116 16.66 5.19 -18.16
N SER A 117 16.75 3.94 -17.78
CA SER A 117 16.92 3.54 -16.38
C SER A 117 18.28 2.90 -16.16
N TYR A 118 18.84 3.14 -14.98
CA TYR A 118 20.06 2.52 -14.50
C TYR A 118 19.77 1.98 -13.11
N ALA A 119 19.87 0.66 -12.95
CA ALA A 119 19.78 0.02 -11.66
C ALA A 119 21.19 -0.23 -11.12
N THR A 120 21.40 0.08 -9.85
CA THR A 120 22.54 -0.37 -9.05
C THR A 120 22.00 -1.12 -7.84
N GLU A 121 22.85 -1.82 -7.09
CA GLU A 121 22.43 -2.66 -5.97
C GLU A 121 21.56 -1.93 -4.92
N THR A 122 21.71 -0.61 -4.78
CA THR A 122 21.02 0.17 -3.74
C THR A 122 20.02 1.20 -4.27
N GLN A 123 20.00 1.47 -5.57
CA GLN A 123 19.18 2.55 -6.15
C GLN A 123 18.82 2.30 -7.61
N LEU A 124 17.60 2.69 -7.96
CA LEU A 124 17.13 2.82 -9.34
C LEU A 124 17.17 4.30 -9.72
N ARG A 125 17.99 4.64 -10.72
CA ARG A 125 18.06 6.00 -11.28
C ARG A 125 17.32 6.04 -12.60
N VAL A 126 16.45 7.03 -12.77
CA VAL A 126 15.67 7.25 -14.00
C VAL A 126 16.14 8.55 -14.64
N LEU A 127 16.62 8.45 -15.87
CA LEU A 127 17.03 9.58 -16.72
C LEU A 127 15.92 9.85 -17.73
N ILE A 128 15.28 11.01 -17.62
CA ILE A 128 14.22 11.44 -18.54
C ILE A 128 14.82 12.40 -19.55
N LYS A 129 14.73 12.04 -20.84
CA LYS A 129 15.11 12.92 -21.94
C LYS A 129 13.87 13.56 -22.52
N LEU A 130 13.76 14.87 -22.31
CA LEU A 130 12.70 15.69 -22.90
C LEU A 130 13.25 16.33 -24.17
N PRO A 131 12.58 16.17 -25.31
CA PRO A 131 13.00 16.84 -26.53
C PRO A 131 12.80 18.36 -26.35
N LEU A 132 13.75 19.16 -26.83
CA LEU A 132 13.68 20.63 -26.85
C LEU A 132 13.48 21.10 -28.28
N LYS A 133 12.61 22.10 -28.49
CA LYS A 133 12.47 22.77 -29.77
C LYS A 133 13.63 23.76 -29.90
N ASN A 134 14.46 23.54 -30.92
CA ASN A 134 15.42 24.54 -31.37
C ASN A 134 14.69 25.39 -32.42
N ASP A 135 14.46 26.66 -32.10
CA ASP A 135 14.04 27.65 -33.09
C ASP A 135 15.28 27.99 -33.95
N ASN A 136 15.62 27.11 -34.91
CA ASN A 136 16.53 27.40 -36.01
C ASN A 136 15.74 27.45 -37.31
#